data_AF-A0A2W4IZP5-F1
#
_entry.id   AF-A0A2W4IZP5-F1
#
_cell.length_a   1.000
_cell.length_b   1.000
_cell.length_c   1.000
_cell.angle_alpha   90.00
_cell.angle_beta   90.00
_cell.angle_gamma   90.00
#
_symmetry.space_group_name_H-M   'P 1'
#
loop_
_entity.id
_entity.type
_entity.pdbx_description
1 polymer ?
#
loop_
_entity_poly.entity_id
_entity_poly.type
_entity_poly.pdbx_seq_one_letter_code
_entity_poly.pdbx_strand_id
1 'polypeptide(L)'
;MDHGTGEVVKLGSALAALNRWKGATVRGGMRTTIIGSLLALSLLSTGCALHVRPAETVVVEKRAPRPVKVEKARPMPRLSKHEAVEVAETYCDRRRYDCRLDHAHLTKGGRVWKIHFDARSWRAKGKVLVEVDARTGRILEAKETGRLTRRHA
;
A
#
# COMPACT_ATOMS: atom_id res chain seq x y z
N MET A 1 -55.09 -7.19 -36.14
CA MET A 1 -54.52 -8.54 -36.02
C MET A 1 -53.20 -8.50 -36.75
N ASP A 2 -52.08 -8.70 -36.04
CA ASP A 2 -51.08 -9.71 -36.39
C ASP A 2 -49.86 -9.60 -35.45
N HIS A 3 -49.44 -10.77 -34.99
CA HIS A 3 -48.35 -11.07 -34.06
C HIS A 3 -47.01 -11.17 -34.81
N GLY A 4 -45.89 -11.07 -34.08
CA GLY A 4 -44.55 -11.48 -34.55
C GLY A 4 -43.44 -10.62 -33.93
N THR A 5 -42.96 -10.86 -32.71
CA THR A 5 -42.01 -11.90 -32.27
C THR A 5 -40.68 -11.90 -33.04
N GLY A 6 -39.66 -11.31 -32.41
CA GLY A 6 -38.29 -11.81 -32.33
C GLY A 6 -37.37 -11.65 -33.54
N GLU A 7 -36.23 -10.99 -33.35
CA GLU A 7 -34.97 -11.64 -33.74
C GLU A 7 -33.80 -11.15 -32.88
N VAL A 8 -33.02 -12.15 -32.47
CA VAL A 8 -31.85 -12.07 -31.62
C VAL A 8 -30.67 -11.80 -32.54
N VAL A 9 -30.11 -10.58 -32.54
CA VAL A 9 -28.86 -10.33 -33.26
C VAL A 9 -27.71 -10.89 -32.44
N LYS A 10 -27.30 -12.12 -32.79
CA LYS A 10 -26.05 -12.74 -32.40
C LYS A 10 -25.31 -13.09 -33.69
N LEU A 11 -23.97 -13.02 -33.63
CA LEU A 11 -22.97 -13.20 -34.70
C LEU A 11 -22.51 -11.85 -35.26
N GLY A 12 -21.23 -11.47 -35.21
CA GLY A 12 -20.04 -12.21 -34.86
C GLY A 12 -18.82 -11.29 -34.98
N SER A 13 -17.64 -11.92 -35.13
CA SER A 13 -16.30 -11.33 -35.32
C SER A 13 -15.52 -11.16 -34.00
N ALA A 14 -14.28 -11.61 -33.87
CA ALA A 14 -13.41 -12.35 -34.78
C ALA A 14 -12.33 -13.03 -33.92
N LEU A 15 -11.95 -14.23 -34.35
CA LEU A 15 -10.78 -14.97 -33.89
C LEU A 15 -9.51 -14.24 -34.36
N ALA A 16 -8.76 -13.68 -33.42
CA ALA A 16 -7.32 -13.37 -33.51
C ALA A 16 -6.86 -13.08 -32.07
N ALA A 17 -5.75 -13.56 -31.53
CA ALA A 17 -4.53 -14.09 -32.12
C ALA A 17 -3.88 -15.06 -31.13
N LEU A 18 -3.31 -16.13 -31.68
CA LEU A 18 -2.39 -17.05 -31.02
C LEU A 18 -1.08 -16.33 -30.75
N ASN A 19 -0.86 -15.86 -29.52
CA ASN A 19 0.49 -15.55 -29.05
C ASN A 19 1.04 -16.70 -28.20
N ARG A 20 1.68 -17.59 -28.96
CA ARG A 20 2.69 -18.56 -28.57
C ARG A 20 3.82 -17.84 -27.82
N TRP A 21 3.91 -17.99 -26.50
CA TRP A 21 5.14 -17.76 -25.75
C TRP A 21 5.60 -19.04 -25.06
N LYS A 22 6.70 -19.58 -25.61
CA LYS A 22 7.63 -20.48 -24.94
C LYS A 22 8.31 -19.69 -23.82
N GLY A 23 8.21 -20.18 -22.59
CA GLY A 23 8.97 -19.68 -21.45
C GLY A 23 9.31 -20.86 -20.54
N ALA A 24 10.60 -21.18 -20.52
CA ALA A 24 11.23 -22.36 -19.96
C ALA A 24 10.81 -22.77 -18.53
N THR A 25 10.70 -24.08 -18.38
CA THR A 25 10.84 -24.90 -17.18
C THR A 25 11.92 -24.40 -16.22
N VAL A 26 11.58 -24.24 -14.93
CA VAL A 26 12.50 -24.61 -13.84
C VAL A 26 11.71 -25.42 -12.82
N ARG A 27 11.76 -26.73 -13.01
CA ARG A 27 11.47 -27.75 -12.00
C ARG A 27 12.74 -27.87 -11.17
N GLY A 28 12.70 -27.42 -9.93
CA GLY A 28 13.85 -27.49 -9.03
C GLY A 28 13.40 -27.65 -7.59
N GLY A 29 12.93 -28.85 -7.24
CA GLY A 29 12.86 -29.26 -5.84
C GLY A 29 14.29 -29.43 -5.33
N MET A 30 14.70 -28.60 -4.38
CA MET A 30 15.99 -28.76 -3.72
C MET A 30 15.75 -29.45 -2.39
N ARG A 31 15.96 -30.77 -2.43
CA ARG A 31 16.01 -31.65 -1.29
C ARG A 31 17.09 -31.20 -0.34
N THR A 32 16.72 -31.15 0.92
CA THR A 32 17.57 -31.08 2.10
C THR A 32 18.69 -32.11 2.00
N THR A 33 19.95 -31.69 2.06
CA THR A 33 21.06 -32.57 2.42
C THR A 33 22.14 -31.75 3.12
N ILE A 34 22.10 -31.84 4.45
CA ILE A 34 23.19 -31.50 5.36
C ILE A 34 24.32 -32.51 5.07
N ILE A 35 25.58 -32.06 4.97
CA ILE A 35 26.81 -32.72 5.45
C ILE A 35 28.03 -31.87 5.05
N GLY A 36 28.79 -31.46 6.06
CA GLY A 36 30.25 -31.45 6.02
C GLY A 36 30.99 -30.34 5.28
N SER A 37 31.39 -29.30 6.00
CA SER A 37 32.74 -28.69 5.84
C SER A 37 33.05 -27.80 7.04
N LEU A 38 33.56 -28.42 8.10
CA LEU A 38 34.49 -27.79 9.03
C LEU A 38 35.82 -27.66 8.28
N LEU A 39 36.34 -26.45 8.12
CA LEU A 39 37.77 -26.07 8.08
C LEU A 39 37.92 -24.70 7.39
N ALA A 40 38.24 -23.68 8.19
CA ALA A 40 39.25 -22.64 7.91
C ALA A 40 38.89 -21.34 8.65
N LEU A 41 39.21 -21.30 9.94
CA LEU A 41 39.60 -20.05 10.60
C LEU A 41 40.77 -19.46 9.79
N SER A 42 40.55 -18.32 9.13
CA SER A 42 41.62 -17.49 8.58
C SER A 42 41.62 -16.15 9.34
N LEU A 43 42.27 -16.17 10.50
CA LEU A 43 42.85 -14.98 11.11
C LEU A 43 44.14 -14.68 10.34
N LEU A 44 44.31 -13.45 9.81
CA LEU A 44 45.53 -12.62 9.91
C LEU A 44 45.43 -11.34 9.04
N SER A 45 45.27 -10.20 9.72
CA SER A 45 46.04 -8.94 9.60
C SER A 45 46.44 -8.37 8.23
N THR A 46 45.88 -7.21 7.86
CA THR A 46 46.55 -6.02 7.25
C THR A 46 45.47 -4.99 6.90
N GLY A 47 45.52 -3.69 7.22
CA GLY A 47 46.45 -2.88 7.97
C GLY A 47 45.74 -1.55 8.29
N CYS A 48 46.15 -0.92 9.40
CA CYS A 48 45.66 0.37 9.84
C CYS A 48 46.06 1.46 8.83
N ALA A 49 45.10 2.08 8.16
CA ALA A 49 45.26 3.43 7.62
C ALA A 49 44.32 4.36 8.37
N LEU A 50 44.70 4.70 9.62
CA LEU A 50 44.18 5.88 10.29
C LEU A 50 44.69 7.09 9.50
N HIS A 51 43.88 7.58 8.57
CA HIS A 51 44.08 8.90 7.99
C HIS A 51 43.86 9.93 9.11
N VAL A 52 44.96 10.31 9.76
CA VAL A 52 45.04 11.48 10.62
C VAL A 52 44.81 12.69 9.72
N ARG A 53 43.60 13.24 9.74
CA ARG A 53 43.35 14.56 9.16
C ARG A 53 43.94 15.60 10.10
N PRO A 54 44.68 16.60 9.58
CA PRO A 54 45.18 17.69 10.40
C PRO A 54 43.97 18.38 11.05
N ALA A 55 44.06 18.55 12.37
CA ALA A 55 43.10 19.30 13.14
C ALA A 55 43.27 20.78 12.77
N GLU A 56 42.49 21.24 11.79
CA GLU A 56 42.21 22.66 11.68
C GLU A 56 41.47 23.06 12.96
N THR A 57 42.17 23.80 13.81
CA THR A 57 41.62 24.50 14.95
C THR A 57 40.65 25.55 14.45
N VAL A 58 39.42 25.14 14.16
CA VAL A 58 38.31 26.06 14.01
C VAL A 58 38.04 26.59 15.42
N VAL A 59 38.39 27.85 15.65
CA VAL A 59 37.94 28.62 16.80
C VAL A 59 36.42 28.60 16.76
N VAL A 60 35.81 27.70 17.53
CA VAL A 60 34.38 27.71 17.78
C VAL A 60 34.14 28.87 18.71
N GLU A 61 33.98 30.06 18.12
CA GLU A 61 33.34 31.20 18.77
C GLU A 61 32.06 30.67 19.41
N LYS A 62 32.04 30.60 20.73
CA LYS A 62 30.93 30.06 21.52
C LYS A 62 29.77 31.05 21.41
N ARG A 63 29.07 31.03 20.27
CA ARG A 63 27.89 31.86 20.03
C ARG A 63 26.88 31.49 21.10
N ALA A 64 26.57 32.44 21.98
CA ALA A 64 25.51 32.28 22.96
C ALA A 64 24.26 31.75 22.24
N PRO A 65 23.59 30.69 22.74
CA PRO A 65 22.36 30.20 22.16
C PRO A 65 21.38 31.37 22.09
N ARG A 66 21.05 31.82 20.88
CA ARG A 66 19.97 32.79 20.72
C ARG A 66 18.71 32.09 21.24
N PRO A 67 17.90 32.74 22.10
CA PRO A 67 16.64 32.17 22.52
C PRO A 67 15.80 31.94 21.27
N VAL A 68 15.68 30.68 20.86
CA VAL A 68 14.77 30.28 19.79
C VAL A 68 13.37 30.51 20.35
N LYS A 69 12.69 31.54 19.86
CA LYS A 69 11.24 31.67 20.10
C LYS A 69 10.62 30.39 19.55
N VAL A 70 10.20 29.51 20.46
CA VAL A 70 9.40 28.33 20.10
C VAL A 70 8.09 28.87 19.54
N GLU A 71 8.02 28.99 18.23
CA GLU A 71 6.79 29.38 17.56
C GLU A 71 5.75 28.31 17.89
N LYS A 72 4.66 28.75 18.52
CA LYS A 72 3.58 27.86 18.97
C LYS A 72 3.06 27.13 17.74
N ALA A 73 3.28 25.82 17.66
CA ALA A 73 2.91 25.02 16.49
C ALA A 73 1.44 25.26 16.16
N ARG A 74 1.16 25.82 14.97
CA ARG A 74 -0.21 25.97 14.49
C ARG A 74 -0.82 24.57 14.41
N PRO A 75 -2.06 24.36 14.89
CA PRO A 75 -2.71 23.07 14.74
C PRO A 75 -2.74 22.70 13.25
N MET A 76 -2.19 21.54 12.90
CA MET A 76 -2.30 21.06 11.52
C MET A 76 -3.78 21.02 11.12
N PRO A 77 -4.12 21.49 9.90
CA PRO A 77 -5.48 21.40 9.41
C PRO A 77 -5.93 19.94 9.33
N ARG A 78 -7.23 19.71 9.52
CA ARG A 78 -7.83 18.40 9.32
C ARG A 78 -8.13 18.20 7.84
N LEU A 79 -8.08 16.95 7.39
CA LEU A 79 -8.58 16.55 6.09
C LEU A 79 -10.06 16.87 5.96
N SER A 80 -10.41 17.43 4.81
CA SER A 80 -11.78 17.51 4.32
C SER A 80 -12.35 16.10 4.08
N LYS A 81 -13.68 16.04 3.92
CA LYS A 81 -14.37 14.80 3.57
C LYS A 81 -13.82 14.21 2.26
N HIS A 82 -13.55 15.06 1.27
CA HIS A 82 -13.10 14.64 -0.05
C HIS A 82 -11.71 14.01 0.01
N GLU A 83 -10.75 14.68 0.63
CA GLU A 83 -9.39 14.14 0.81
C GLU A 83 -9.39 12.82 1.59
N ALA A 84 -10.25 12.70 2.61
CA ALA A 84 -10.39 11.45 3.37
C ALA A 84 -10.97 10.31 2.52
N VAL A 85 -11.90 10.61 1.61
CA VAL A 85 -12.45 9.64 0.67
C VAL A 85 -11.40 9.22 -0.36
N GLU A 86 -10.66 10.16 -0.95
CA GLU A 86 -9.58 9.85 -1.90
C GLU A 86 -8.51 8.94 -1.28
N VAL A 87 -8.08 9.26 -0.06
CA VAL A 87 -7.18 8.39 0.71
C VAL A 87 -7.78 6.99 0.88
N ALA A 88 -9.07 6.90 1.19
CA ALA A 88 -9.73 5.62 1.39
C ALA A 88 -9.92 4.83 0.08
N GLU A 89 -10.11 5.51 -1.06
CA GLU A 89 -10.19 4.90 -2.40
C GLU A 89 -8.88 4.20 -2.78
N THR A 90 -7.72 4.68 -2.31
CA THR A 90 -6.44 3.96 -2.51
C THR A 90 -6.43 2.54 -1.93
N TYR A 91 -7.29 2.24 -0.95
CA TYR A 91 -7.48 0.87 -0.47
C TYR A 91 -8.20 0.02 -1.52
N CYS A 92 -9.27 0.56 -2.11
CA CYS A 92 -10.04 -0.12 -3.15
C CYS A 92 -9.20 -0.41 -4.39
N ASP A 93 -8.38 0.55 -4.83
CA ASP A 93 -7.47 0.40 -5.96
C ASP A 93 -6.49 -0.76 -5.75
N ARG A 94 -5.85 -0.81 -4.57
CA ARG A 94 -4.91 -1.88 -4.21
C ARG A 94 -5.58 -3.25 -4.16
N ARG A 95 -6.85 -3.31 -3.77
CA ARG A 95 -7.63 -4.55 -3.72
C ARG A 95 -8.30 -4.90 -5.05
N ARG A 96 -8.22 -3.99 -6.05
CA ARG A 96 -8.89 -4.09 -7.35
C ARG A 96 -10.40 -4.27 -7.20
N TYR A 97 -10.99 -3.50 -6.28
CA TYR A 97 -12.43 -3.42 -6.11
C TYR A 97 -12.97 -2.20 -6.86
N ASP A 98 -14.10 -2.38 -7.54
CA ASP A 98 -14.97 -1.27 -7.96
C ASP A 98 -15.75 -0.81 -6.72
N CYS A 99 -15.23 0.24 -6.08
CA CYS A 99 -15.83 0.85 -4.90
C CYS A 99 -16.73 2.02 -5.28
N ARG A 100 -17.91 2.06 -4.66
CA ARG A 100 -18.84 3.18 -4.72
C ARG A 100 -19.00 3.73 -3.31
N LEU A 101 -18.79 5.03 -3.14
CA LEU A 101 -18.98 5.68 -1.85
C LEU A 101 -20.44 5.56 -1.42
N ASP A 102 -20.67 4.93 -0.27
CA ASP A 102 -21.98 4.81 0.36
C ASP A 102 -22.16 5.96 1.35
N HIS A 103 -21.24 6.05 2.32
CA HIS A 103 -21.31 7.08 3.35
C HIS A 103 -19.93 7.42 3.91
N ALA A 104 -19.70 8.69 4.25
CA ALA A 104 -18.49 9.13 4.95
C ALA A 104 -18.83 10.17 6.00
N HIS A 105 -18.39 9.94 7.23
CA HIS A 105 -18.55 10.87 8.34
C HIS A 105 -17.32 10.92 9.22
N LEU A 106 -17.15 12.07 9.88
CA LEU A 106 -16.12 12.29 10.86
C LEU A 106 -16.65 11.87 12.25
N THR A 107 -15.88 11.07 12.97
CA THR A 107 -16.24 10.59 14.32
C THR A 107 -16.39 11.72 15.34
N LYS A 108 -17.16 11.47 16.41
CA LYS A 108 -17.28 12.37 17.56
C LYS A 108 -15.88 12.63 18.15
N GLY A 109 -15.44 13.88 18.12
CA GLY A 109 -14.07 14.28 18.52
C GLY A 109 -13.15 14.65 17.34
N GLY A 110 -13.57 14.38 16.11
CA GLY A 110 -12.94 14.91 14.89
C GLY A 110 -11.55 14.35 14.60
N ARG A 111 -11.28 13.11 15.01
CA ARG A 111 -9.95 12.47 14.86
C ARG A 111 -9.90 11.42 13.76
N VAL A 112 -11.03 10.77 13.48
CA VAL A 112 -11.08 9.65 12.52
C VAL A 112 -12.24 9.86 11.57
N TRP A 113 -11.98 9.77 10.28
CA TRP A 113 -12.97 9.62 9.23
C TRP A 113 -13.34 8.14 9.09
N LYS A 114 -14.64 7.83 9.11
CA LYS A 114 -15.16 6.50 8.77
C LYS A 114 -15.81 6.57 7.40
N ILE A 115 -15.22 5.89 6.43
CA ILE A 115 -15.67 5.85 5.05
C ILE A 115 -16.20 4.45 4.73
N HIS A 116 -17.45 4.37 4.29
CA HIS A 116 -18.11 3.14 3.87
C HIS A 116 -18.23 3.12 2.35
N PHE A 117 -17.81 2.02 1.76
CA PHE A 117 -17.95 1.75 0.34
C PHE A 117 -18.81 0.50 0.13
N ASP A 118 -19.65 0.55 -0.91
CA ASP A 118 -20.09 -0.63 -1.63
C ASP A 118 -18.99 -1.09 -2.56
N ALA A 119 -18.41 -2.25 -2.29
CA ALA A 119 -17.30 -2.77 -3.06
C ALA A 119 -17.72 -4.00 -3.86
N ARG A 120 -17.29 -4.03 -5.12
CA ARG A 120 -17.55 -5.12 -6.06
C ARG A 120 -16.24 -5.58 -6.68
N SER A 121 -16.11 -6.87 -6.84
CA SER A 121 -15.13 -7.51 -7.71
C SER A 121 -15.87 -8.43 -8.65
N TRP A 122 -15.16 -8.98 -9.61
CA TRP A 122 -15.74 -9.91 -10.57
C TRP A 122 -16.28 -11.21 -9.94
N ARG A 123 -15.81 -11.61 -8.74
CA ARG A 123 -16.28 -12.82 -8.02
C ARG A 123 -17.20 -12.51 -6.83
N ALA A 124 -17.17 -11.30 -6.28
CA ALA A 124 -17.72 -11.02 -4.97
C ALA A 124 -18.23 -9.60 -4.83
N LYS A 125 -19.21 -9.42 -3.95
CA LYS A 125 -19.77 -8.11 -3.56
C LYS A 125 -19.87 -8.03 -2.04
N GLY A 126 -19.75 -6.83 -1.50
CA GLY A 126 -19.84 -6.60 -0.06
C GLY A 126 -19.59 -5.14 0.29
N LYS A 127 -19.34 -4.89 1.58
CA LYS A 127 -19.07 -3.55 2.11
C LYS A 127 -17.63 -3.47 2.59
N VAL A 128 -17.02 -2.30 2.44
CA VAL A 128 -15.71 -1.97 2.99
C VAL A 128 -15.85 -0.74 3.87
N LEU A 129 -15.43 -0.84 5.13
CA LEU A 129 -15.24 0.30 6.02
C LEU A 129 -13.75 0.61 6.09
N VAL A 130 -13.36 1.83 5.77
CA VAL A 130 -12.00 2.33 5.94
C VAL A 130 -12.01 3.43 6.98
N GLU A 131 -11.15 3.32 7.98
CA GLU A 131 -10.91 4.34 8.99
C GLU A 131 -9.63 5.11 8.66
N VAL A 132 -9.74 6.43 8.52
CA VAL A 132 -8.62 7.32 8.15
C VAL A 132 -8.40 8.34 9.25
N ASP A 133 -7.15 8.50 9.67
CA ASP A 133 -6.76 9.57 10.59
C ASP A 133 -6.99 10.94 9.95
N ALA A 134 -7.80 11.77 10.60
CA ALA A 134 -8.28 13.02 10.04
C ALA A 134 -7.22 14.13 9.99
N ARG A 135 -6.01 13.93 10.52
CA ARG A 135 -4.91 14.90 10.44
C ARG A 135 -3.82 14.45 9.49
N THR A 136 -3.52 13.16 9.48
CA THR A 136 -2.37 12.59 8.77
C THR A 136 -2.75 11.90 7.45
N GLY A 137 -4.03 11.58 7.24
CA GLY A 137 -4.45 10.78 6.09
C GLY A 137 -3.96 9.34 6.14
N ARG A 138 -3.48 8.86 7.29
CA ARG A 138 -3.09 7.46 7.44
C ARG A 138 -4.34 6.60 7.57
N ILE A 139 -4.44 5.55 6.76
CA ILE A 139 -5.44 4.49 6.97
C ILE A 139 -5.08 3.76 8.26
N LEU A 140 -5.98 3.82 9.24
CA LEU A 140 -5.84 3.18 10.55
C LEU A 140 -6.34 1.74 10.51
N GLU A 141 -7.48 1.52 9.85
CA GLU A 141 -8.11 0.21 9.73
C GLU A 141 -8.87 0.11 8.41
N ALA A 142 -8.99 -1.11 7.87
CA ALA A 142 -9.89 -1.40 6.78
C ALA A 142 -10.56 -2.76 7.03
N LYS A 143 -11.89 -2.76 7.05
CA LYS A 143 -12.72 -3.93 7.35
C LYS A 143 -13.62 -4.26 6.17
N GLU A 144 -13.46 -5.46 5.65
CA GLU A 144 -14.28 -6.01 4.56
C GLU A 144 -15.38 -6.91 5.16
N THR A 145 -16.58 -6.85 4.59
CA THR A 145 -17.71 -7.70 5.01
C THR A 145 -18.50 -8.21 3.80
N GLY A 146 -19.42 -9.15 4.04
CA GLY A 146 -20.15 -9.83 2.96
C GLY A 146 -19.31 -10.89 2.27
N ARG A 147 -19.50 -11.08 0.96
CA ARG A 147 -18.73 -12.08 0.18
C ARG A 147 -17.32 -11.63 -0.19
N LEU A 148 -16.92 -10.43 0.23
CA LEU A 148 -15.56 -9.91 0.00
C LEU A 148 -14.53 -10.51 0.96
N THR A 149 -14.95 -11.02 2.12
CA THR A 149 -14.04 -11.65 3.06
C THR A 149 -13.41 -12.88 2.39
N ARG A 150 -12.14 -12.76 2.00
CA ARG A 150 -11.35 -13.96 1.75
C ARG A 150 -11.31 -14.69 3.09
N ARG A 151 -11.92 -15.87 3.15
CA ARG A 151 -11.57 -16.83 4.20
C ARG A 151 -10.07 -17.00 4.10
N HIS A 152 -9.34 -16.47 5.08
CA HIS A 152 -7.98 -16.92 5.31
C HIS A 152 -8.11 -18.39 5.70
N ALA A 153 -7.84 -19.27 4.74
CA ALA A 153 -7.55 -20.67 4.96
C ALA A 153 -6.06 -20.79 5.29
#